data_AF-A0A178HYB5-F1
#
_entry.id   AF-A0A178HYB5-F1
#
_cell.length_a   1.000
_cell.length_b   1.000
_cell.length_c   1.000
_cell.angle_alpha   90.00
_cell.angle_beta   90.00
_cell.angle_gamma   90.00
#
_symmetry.space_group_name_H-M   'P 1'
#
loop_
_entity.id
_entity.type
_entity.pdbx_description
1 polymer ?
#
loop_
_entity_poly.entity_id
_entity_poly.type
_entity_poly.pdbx_seq_one_letter_code
_entity_poly.pdbx_strand_id
1 'polypeptide(L)'
;MASVLPAQAQDDATNTALIGELMAFHGSKAIVEAMTTHCYETTGLDNAYKEAAANWYLRNISYLDLADRVISRLGGGSEGQQEAAETYGGSQIMSAYNQAPDKNVFCRAFLEQVEGGSLDIDKQLPEILKRAQEISAS
;
A
#
# COMPACT_ATOMS: atom_id res chain seq x y z
N MET A 1 -26.22 -18.22 31.05
CA MET A 1 -25.81 -19.03 29.88
C MET A 1 -24.79 -18.19 29.13
N ALA A 2 -23.51 -18.52 29.22
CA ALA A 2 -22.45 -17.82 28.50
C ALA A 2 -22.33 -18.46 27.11
N SER A 3 -22.72 -17.72 26.08
CA SER A 3 -22.53 -18.15 24.69
C SER A 3 -21.03 -18.12 24.39
N VAL A 4 -20.41 -19.30 24.31
CA VAL A 4 -19.06 -19.45 23.76
C VAL A 4 -19.19 -19.26 22.26
N LEU A 5 -18.84 -18.07 21.75
CA LEU A 5 -18.67 -17.88 20.31
C LEU A 5 -17.61 -18.88 19.83
N PRO A 6 -17.81 -19.55 18.69
CA PRO A 6 -16.88 -20.56 18.22
C PRO A 6 -15.55 -19.88 17.87
N ALA A 7 -14.46 -20.31 18.52
CA ALA A 7 -13.12 -19.76 18.32
C ALA A 7 -12.73 -19.64 16.83
N GLN A 8 -13.23 -20.57 15.99
CA GLN A 8 -13.03 -20.56 14.54
C GLN A 8 -13.61 -19.31 13.85
N ALA A 9 -14.77 -18.79 14.26
CA ALA A 9 -15.34 -17.58 13.67
C ALA A 9 -14.59 -16.31 14.09
N GLN A 10 -13.95 -16.33 15.26
CA GLN A 10 -13.10 -15.24 15.73
C GLN A 10 -11.76 -15.21 14.98
N ASP A 11 -11.19 -16.39 14.71
CA ASP A 11 -9.98 -16.53 13.90
C ASP A 11 -10.23 -16.10 12.44
N ASP A 12 -11.36 -16.50 11.85
CA ASP A 12 -11.75 -16.10 10.49
C ASP A 12 -11.94 -14.57 10.37
N ALA A 13 -12.59 -13.94 11.34
CA ALA A 13 -12.77 -12.48 11.37
C ALA A 13 -11.43 -11.73 11.51
N THR A 14 -10.55 -12.24 12.38
CA THR A 14 -9.21 -11.66 12.61
C THR A 14 -8.32 -11.82 11.37
N ASN A 15 -8.36 -12.98 10.72
CA ASN A 15 -7.63 -13.24 9.47
C ASN A 15 -8.15 -12.37 8.34
N THR A 16 -9.46 -12.20 8.22
CA THR A 16 -10.08 -11.32 7.20
C THR A 16 -9.65 -9.86 7.38
N ALA A 17 -9.64 -9.36 8.61
CA ALA A 17 -9.17 -8.00 8.90
C ALA A 17 -7.70 -7.82 8.52
N LEU A 18 -6.84 -8.79 8.89
CA LEU A 18 -5.42 -8.74 8.55
C LEU A 18 -5.16 -8.85 7.04
N ILE A 19 -5.93 -9.68 6.31
CA ILE A 19 -5.86 -9.72 4.84
C ILE A 19 -6.13 -8.33 4.27
N GLY A 20 -7.19 -7.66 4.72
CA GLY A 20 -7.51 -6.29 4.29
C GLY A 20 -6.41 -5.28 4.62
N GLU A 21 -5.81 -5.38 5.80
CA GLU A 21 -4.67 -4.56 6.23
C GLU A 21 -3.43 -4.78 5.35
N LEU A 22 -3.12 -6.04 5.01
CA LEU A 22 -1.99 -6.38 4.13
C LEU A 22 -2.22 -5.92 2.69
N MET A 23 -3.47 -5.90 2.22
CA MET A 23 -3.81 -5.34 0.90
C MET A 23 -3.51 -3.84 0.80
N ALA A 24 -3.43 -3.11 1.93
CA ALA A 24 -3.01 -1.71 1.93
C ALA A 24 -1.57 -1.49 1.43
N PHE A 25 -0.74 -2.55 1.38
CA PHE A 25 0.60 -2.49 0.80
C PHE A 25 0.50 -2.28 -0.72
N HIS A 26 -0.42 -2.98 -1.39
CA HIS A 26 -0.74 -2.76 -2.80
C HIS A 26 -1.39 -1.41 -3.03
N GLY A 27 -2.21 -0.93 -2.09
CA GLY A 27 -2.70 0.45 -2.09
C GLY A 27 -1.57 1.49 -2.08
N SER A 28 -0.51 1.25 -1.31
CA SER A 28 0.68 2.14 -1.26
C SER A 28 1.43 2.13 -2.60
N LYS A 29 1.57 0.97 -3.24
CA LYS A 29 2.11 0.86 -4.60
C LYS A 29 1.28 1.63 -5.61
N ALA A 30 -0.04 1.45 -5.60
CA ALA A 30 -0.97 2.15 -6.50
C ALA A 30 -0.91 3.68 -6.34
N ILE A 31 -0.74 4.17 -5.11
CA ILE A 31 -0.52 5.60 -4.83
C ILE A 31 0.73 6.11 -5.55
N VAL A 32 1.85 5.40 -5.41
CA VAL A 32 3.12 5.79 -6.02
C VAL A 32 3.03 5.73 -7.54
N GLU A 33 2.45 4.69 -8.12
CA GLU A 33 2.28 4.53 -9.57
C GLU A 33 1.38 5.61 -10.19
N ALA A 34 0.24 5.90 -9.55
CA ALA A 34 -0.68 6.94 -10.01
C ALA A 34 0.01 8.32 -10.03
N MET A 35 0.68 8.69 -8.93
CA MET A 35 1.36 9.98 -8.84
C MET A 35 2.61 10.07 -9.68
N THR A 36 3.31 8.96 -9.92
CA THR A 36 4.39 8.93 -10.89
C THR A 36 3.90 9.37 -12.26
N THR A 37 2.79 8.82 -12.74
CA THR A 37 2.21 9.18 -14.04
C THR A 37 1.76 10.64 -14.05
N HIS A 38 0.93 11.05 -13.10
CA HIS A 38 0.34 12.39 -13.10
C HIS A 38 1.38 13.49 -12.88
N CYS A 39 2.34 13.29 -11.98
CA CYS A 39 3.36 14.28 -11.72
C CYS A 39 4.42 14.34 -12.83
N TYR A 40 4.79 13.20 -13.42
CA TYR A 40 5.62 13.17 -14.63
C TYR A 40 5.02 14.06 -15.73
N GLU A 41 3.73 13.93 -16.02
CA GLU A 41 3.06 14.76 -17.04
C GLU A 41 2.95 16.23 -16.62
N THR A 42 2.58 16.48 -15.36
CA THR A 42 2.36 17.83 -14.83
C THR A 42 3.62 18.69 -14.82
N THR A 43 4.77 18.10 -14.52
CA THR A 43 6.03 18.84 -14.41
C THR A 43 6.83 18.86 -15.72
N GLY A 44 6.19 18.51 -16.85
CA GLY A 44 6.83 18.60 -18.17
C GLY A 44 7.72 17.41 -18.52
N LEU A 45 7.27 16.20 -18.18
CA LEU A 45 7.95 14.92 -18.46
C LEU A 45 9.26 14.73 -17.69
N ASP A 46 9.28 15.16 -16.42
CA ASP A 46 10.44 15.03 -15.55
C ASP A 46 10.66 13.56 -15.14
N ASN A 47 11.75 12.95 -15.63
CA ASN A 47 12.04 11.55 -15.36
C ASN A 47 12.37 11.25 -13.89
N ALA A 48 12.64 12.26 -13.05
CA ALA A 48 12.88 12.06 -11.61
C ALA A 48 11.73 11.28 -10.94
N TYR A 49 10.48 11.49 -11.36
CA TYR A 49 9.33 10.76 -10.82
C TYR A 49 9.39 9.26 -11.15
N LYS A 50 9.80 8.88 -12.36
CA LYS A 50 9.93 7.47 -12.76
C LYS A 50 11.09 6.81 -12.02
N GLU A 51 12.21 7.51 -11.87
CA GLU A 51 13.37 7.03 -11.14
C GLU A 51 13.05 6.85 -9.64
N ALA A 52 12.38 7.82 -9.03
CA ALA A 52 11.94 7.74 -7.64
C ALA A 52 10.97 6.58 -7.41
N ALA A 53 10.02 6.35 -8.33
CA ALA A 53 9.10 5.22 -8.26
C ALA A 53 9.79 3.86 -8.38
N ALA A 54 10.75 3.75 -9.31
CA ALA A 54 11.55 2.53 -9.46
C ALA A 54 12.38 2.25 -8.20
N ASN A 55 13.01 3.29 -7.63
CA ASN A 55 13.77 3.17 -6.40
C ASN A 55 12.88 2.81 -5.20
N TRP A 56 11.69 3.41 -5.10
CA TRP A 56 10.68 3.03 -4.12
C TRP A 56 10.31 1.55 -4.26
N TYR A 57 10.04 1.08 -5.47
CA TYR A 57 9.71 -0.33 -5.70
C TYR A 57 10.85 -1.26 -5.25
N LEU A 58 12.10 -0.92 -5.57
CA LEU A 58 13.26 -1.71 -5.12
C LEU A 58 13.39 -1.80 -3.59
N ARG A 59 13.05 -0.73 -2.86
CA ARG A 59 13.05 -0.73 -1.39
C ARG A 59 11.89 -1.53 -0.80
N ASN A 60 10.77 -1.62 -1.51
CA ASN A 60 9.50 -2.12 -0.98
C ASN A 60 9.05 -3.48 -1.53
N ILE A 61 9.66 -4.00 -2.61
CA ILE A 61 9.26 -5.25 -3.26
C ILE A 61 9.22 -6.43 -2.29
N SER A 62 10.19 -6.54 -1.39
CA SER A 62 10.23 -7.64 -0.41
C SER A 62 9.05 -7.61 0.58
N TYR A 63 8.48 -6.42 0.85
CA TYR A 63 7.31 -6.25 1.71
C TYR A 63 6.02 -6.59 0.97
N LEU A 64 5.93 -6.23 -0.32
CA LEU A 64 4.84 -6.65 -1.20
C LEU A 64 4.79 -8.18 -1.30
N ASP A 65 5.93 -8.81 -1.59
CA ASP A 65 6.05 -10.27 -1.67
C ASP A 65 5.70 -10.94 -0.33
N LEU A 66 6.08 -10.33 0.80
CA LEU A 66 5.73 -10.84 2.13
C LEU A 66 4.22 -10.77 2.36
N ALA A 67 3.58 -9.65 2.03
CA ALA A 67 2.14 -9.47 2.14
C ALA A 67 1.40 -10.53 1.33
N ASP A 68 1.78 -10.75 0.06
CA ASP A 68 1.15 -11.74 -0.81
C ASP A 68 1.25 -13.16 -0.25
N ARG A 69 2.43 -13.55 0.26
CA ARG A 69 2.61 -14.86 0.90
C ARG A 69 1.73 -15.03 2.13
N VAL A 70 1.65 -14.00 2.98
CA VAL A 70 0.85 -14.05 4.21
C VAL A 70 -0.65 -14.06 3.90
N ILE A 71 -1.10 -13.20 2.97
CA ILE A 71 -2.48 -13.18 2.47
C ILE A 71 -2.88 -14.57 1.97
N SER A 72 -2.04 -15.18 1.12
CA SER A 72 -2.31 -16.52 0.58
C SER A 72 -2.37 -17.58 1.69
N ARG A 73 -1.46 -17.54 2.68
CA ARG A 73 -1.47 -18.44 3.84
C ARG A 73 -2.74 -18.32 4.68
N LEU A 74 -3.29 -17.12 4.78
CA LEU A 74 -4.54 -16.84 5.51
C LEU A 74 -5.80 -17.15 4.69
N GLY A 75 -5.65 -17.67 3.46
CA GLY A 75 -6.77 -18.03 2.57
C GLY A 75 -7.38 -16.84 1.84
N GLY A 76 -6.70 -15.68 1.79
CA GLY A 76 -7.09 -14.51 1.00
C GLY A 76 -6.42 -14.46 -0.37
N GLY A 77 -6.53 -13.30 -1.04
CA GLY A 77 -5.80 -13.02 -2.29
C GLY A 77 -6.63 -13.24 -3.55
N SER A 78 -7.96 -13.11 -3.46
CA SER A 78 -8.76 -13.03 -4.67
C SER A 78 -8.44 -11.74 -5.43
N GLU A 79 -8.38 -11.79 -6.76
CA GLU A 79 -8.00 -10.64 -7.60
C GLU A 79 -8.79 -9.37 -7.26
N GLY A 80 -10.09 -9.51 -6.95
CA GLY A 80 -10.94 -8.38 -6.59
C GLY A 80 -10.57 -7.70 -5.26
N GLN A 81 -9.88 -8.37 -4.34
CA GLN A 81 -9.42 -7.75 -3.09
C GLN A 81 -8.22 -6.83 -3.32
N GLN A 82 -7.27 -7.26 -4.16
CA GLN A 82 -6.12 -6.45 -4.52
C GLN A 82 -6.56 -5.25 -5.37
N GLU A 83 -7.38 -5.48 -6.41
CA GLU A 83 -7.92 -4.41 -7.26
C GLU A 83 -8.69 -3.36 -6.44
N ALA A 84 -9.49 -3.79 -5.45
CA ALA A 84 -10.19 -2.88 -4.57
C ALA A 84 -9.23 -2.02 -3.73
N ALA A 85 -8.14 -2.60 -3.22
CA ALA A 85 -7.16 -1.87 -2.42
C ALA A 85 -6.33 -0.90 -3.27
N GLU A 86 -5.93 -1.30 -4.48
CA GLU A 86 -5.25 -0.45 -5.45
C GLU A 86 -6.16 0.71 -5.88
N THR A 87 -7.43 0.41 -6.20
CA THR A 87 -8.44 1.41 -6.56
C THR A 87 -8.67 2.40 -5.41
N TYR A 88 -8.81 1.90 -4.18
CA TYR A 88 -8.99 2.74 -3.01
C TYR A 88 -7.78 3.67 -2.81
N GLY A 89 -6.56 3.13 -2.77
CA GLY A 89 -5.33 3.92 -2.61
C GLY A 89 -5.17 4.97 -3.72
N GLY A 90 -5.31 4.55 -4.97
CA GLY A 90 -5.26 5.43 -6.14
C GLY A 90 -6.31 6.55 -6.07
N SER A 91 -7.56 6.23 -5.73
CA SER A 91 -8.63 7.23 -5.63
C SER A 91 -8.37 8.28 -4.54
N GLN A 92 -7.79 7.87 -3.41
CA GLN A 92 -7.50 8.76 -2.29
C GLN A 92 -6.42 9.77 -2.67
N ILE A 93 -5.31 9.31 -3.26
CA ILE A 93 -4.25 10.23 -3.67
C ILE A 93 -4.69 11.11 -4.84
N MET A 94 -5.49 10.59 -5.78
CA MET A 94 -6.04 11.38 -6.87
C MET A 94 -6.98 12.48 -6.37
N SER A 95 -7.78 12.20 -5.35
CA SER A 95 -8.62 13.21 -4.70
C SER A 95 -7.77 14.32 -4.08
N ALA A 96 -6.72 13.97 -3.34
CA ALA A 96 -5.78 14.94 -2.76
C ALA A 96 -5.06 15.75 -3.85
N TYR A 97 -4.57 15.09 -4.89
CA TYR A 97 -3.97 15.72 -6.06
C TYR A 97 -4.92 16.72 -6.69
N ASN A 98 -6.18 16.33 -6.98
CA ASN A 98 -7.18 17.18 -7.61
C ASN A 98 -7.58 18.39 -6.75
N GLN A 99 -7.56 18.26 -5.42
CA GLN A 99 -7.86 19.34 -4.48
C GLN A 99 -6.67 20.29 -4.26
N ALA A 100 -5.44 19.90 -4.59
CA ALA A 100 -4.27 20.75 -4.40
C ALA A 100 -4.37 22.06 -5.21
N PRO A 101 -4.15 23.24 -4.61
CA PRO A 101 -4.24 24.52 -5.30
C PRO A 101 -3.13 24.73 -6.33
N ASP A 102 -1.96 24.14 -6.10
CA ASP A 102 -0.83 24.13 -7.02
C ASP A 102 -0.32 22.69 -7.20
N LYS A 103 -0.49 22.16 -8.41
CA LYS A 103 -0.09 20.78 -8.74
C LYS A 103 1.43 20.62 -8.78
N ASN A 104 2.18 21.65 -9.16
CA ASN A 104 3.65 21.59 -9.16
C ASN A 104 4.21 21.52 -7.74
N VAL A 105 3.62 22.28 -6.80
CA VAL A 105 3.99 22.19 -5.38
C VAL A 105 3.65 20.81 -4.83
N PHE A 106 2.45 20.30 -5.11
CA PHE A 106 2.06 18.95 -4.71
C PHE A 106 3.03 17.89 -5.22
N CYS A 107 3.35 17.94 -6.52
CA CYS A 107 4.22 16.96 -7.16
C CYS A 107 5.65 16.99 -6.61
N ARG A 108 6.22 18.18 -6.36
CA ARG A 108 7.54 18.26 -5.71
C ARG A 108 7.52 17.66 -4.31
N ALA A 109 6.49 17.96 -3.50
CA ALA A 109 6.37 17.38 -2.16
C ALA A 109 6.19 15.86 -2.21
N PHE A 110 5.42 15.34 -3.17
CA PHE A 110 5.29 13.91 -3.40
C PHE A 110 6.64 13.28 -3.76
N LEU A 111 7.40 13.88 -4.68
CA LEU A 111 8.73 13.39 -5.06
C LEU A 111 9.66 13.31 -3.85
N GLU A 112 9.76 14.39 -3.07
CA GLU A 112 10.56 14.46 -1.85
C GLU A 112 10.16 13.36 -0.84
N GLN A 113 8.86 13.08 -0.72
CA GLN A 113 8.34 12.04 0.17
C GLN A 113 8.71 10.62 -0.30
N VAL A 114 8.68 10.35 -1.61
CA VAL A 114 9.09 9.08 -2.21
C VAL A 114 10.61 8.89 -2.09
N GLU A 115 11.40 9.91 -2.41
CA GLU A 115 12.86 9.86 -2.35
C GLU A 115 13.37 9.75 -0.91
N GLY A 116 12.75 10.50 0.01
CA GLY A 116 13.05 10.44 1.44
C GLY A 116 12.57 9.17 2.14
N GLY A 117 11.87 8.27 1.43
CA GLY A 117 11.37 7.00 1.97
C GLY A 117 10.21 7.15 2.96
N SER A 118 9.62 8.35 3.10
CA SER A 118 8.47 8.54 3.99
C SER A 118 7.25 7.74 3.54
N LEU A 119 7.14 7.46 2.24
CA LEU A 119 6.11 6.59 1.65
C LEU A 119 6.52 5.11 1.58
N ASP A 120 7.66 4.71 2.14
CA ASP A 120 8.02 3.30 2.21
C ASP A 120 7.08 2.56 3.18
N ILE A 121 6.76 1.32 2.85
CA ILE A 121 5.76 0.49 3.56
C ILE A 121 6.15 0.29 5.02
N ASP A 122 7.44 0.12 5.32
CA ASP A 122 7.94 -0.03 6.68
C ASP A 122 7.77 1.25 7.53
N LYS A 123 7.60 2.41 6.89
CA LYS A 123 7.31 3.69 7.56
C LYS A 123 5.82 3.96 7.67
N GLN A 124 5.06 3.67 6.62
CA GLN A 124 3.62 3.89 6.58
C GLN A 124 2.86 2.90 7.46
N LEU A 125 3.26 1.62 7.44
CA LEU A 125 2.51 0.51 8.00
C LEU A 125 3.39 -0.41 8.89
N PRO A 126 4.17 0.14 9.85
CA PRO A 126 5.17 -0.63 10.59
C PRO A 126 4.57 -1.79 11.40
N GLU A 127 3.43 -1.58 12.04
CA GLU A 127 2.79 -2.60 12.88
C GLU A 127 2.18 -3.74 12.06
N ILE A 128 1.62 -3.43 10.88
CA ILE A 128 1.07 -4.43 9.95
C ILE A 128 2.22 -5.26 9.38
N LEU A 129 3.32 -4.62 8.99
CA LEU A 129 4.52 -5.30 8.51
C LEU A 129 5.08 -6.25 9.56
N LYS A 130 5.19 -5.80 10.82
CA LYS A 130 5.66 -6.64 11.92
C LYS A 130 4.79 -7.88 12.11
N ARG A 131 3.47 -7.73 12.10
CA ARG A 131 2.53 -8.87 12.20
C ARG A 131 2.69 -9.85 11.03
N ALA A 132 2.89 -9.34 9.81
CA ALA A 132 3.16 -10.17 8.63
C ALA A 132 4.44 -10.99 8.79
N GLN A 133 5.50 -10.38 9.31
CA GLN A 133 6.79 -11.03 9.57
C GLN A 133 6.65 -12.13 10.64
N GLU A 134 5.92 -11.86 11.72
CA GLU A 134 5.65 -12.83 12.78
C GLU A 134 4.91 -14.07 12.25
N ILE A 135 3.88 -13.87 11.43
CA ILE A 135 3.14 -14.97 10.80
C ILE A 135 4.03 -15.74 9.81
N SER A 136 4.83 -15.05 9.00
CA SER A 136 5.72 -15.71 8.04
C SER A 136 6.84 -16.51 8.70
N ALA A 137 7.22 -16.20 9.95
CA ALA A 137 8.24 -16.92 10.70
C ALA A 137 7.69 -18.13 11.48
N SER A 138 6.37 -18.22 11.64
CA SER A 138 5.66 -19.33 12.28
C SER A 138 5.39 -20.51 11.33
#